data_AF-A0A3D4AY85-F1
#
_entry.id   AF-A0A3D4AY85-F1
#
_cell.length_a   1.000
_cell.length_b   1.000
_cell.length_c   1.000
_cell.angle_alpha   90.00
_cell.angle_beta   90.00
_cell.angle_gamma   90.00
#
_symmetry.space_group_name_H-M   'P 1'
#
loop_
_entity.id
_entity.type
_entity.pdbx_description
1 polymer ?
#
loop_
_entity_poly.entity_id
_entity_poly.type
_entity_poly.pdbx_seq_one_letter_code
_entity_poly.pdbx_strand_id
1 'polypeptide(L)'
;IPEDYYNRFGYMTVLPEYTTTIEGLARLQKLQSFPSVPGSRALRRSDMSLLPPFYGTAYRDTPGITRRDTAHWNWLRRDPDFDGVVITDGDNLSGYAFTRIK
;
A
#
# COMPACT_ATOMS: atom_id res chain seq x y z
N ILE A 1 -11.59 -12.74 -4.68
CA ILE A 1 -12.20 -11.42 -4.36
C ILE A 1 -12.39 -10.69 -5.68
N PRO A 2 -13.57 -10.10 -5.95
CA PRO A 2 -13.86 -9.40 -7.20
C PRO A 2 -12.84 -8.28 -7.51
N GLU A 3 -12.52 -8.07 -8.79
CA GLU A 3 -11.52 -7.07 -9.24
C GLU A 3 -11.88 -5.63 -8.84
N ASP A 4 -13.18 -5.33 -8.78
CA ASP A 4 -13.71 -4.03 -8.38
C ASP A 4 -13.44 -3.70 -6.89
N TYR A 5 -13.21 -4.71 -6.05
CA TYR A 5 -12.80 -4.52 -4.66
C TYR A 5 -11.46 -3.77 -4.61
N TYR A 6 -10.47 -4.17 -5.40
CA TYR A 6 -9.13 -3.58 -5.36
C TYR A 6 -9.11 -2.12 -5.83
N ASN A 7 -9.91 -1.79 -6.85
CA ASN A 7 -10.07 -0.44 -7.36
C ASN A 7 -10.74 0.49 -6.33
N ARG A 8 -11.70 -0.01 -5.54
CA ARG A 8 -12.38 0.77 -4.49
C ARG A 8 -11.48 1.14 -3.32
N PHE A 9 -10.45 0.35 -3.04
CA PHE A 9 -9.60 0.52 -1.86
C PHE A 9 -8.21 1.13 -2.16
N GLY A 10 -7.94 1.50 -3.42
CA GLY A 10 -6.74 2.25 -3.80
C GLY A 10 -5.47 1.41 -3.79
N TYR A 11 -5.56 0.11 -4.03
CA TYR A 11 -4.39 -0.76 -4.14
C TYR A 11 -3.68 -0.54 -5.49
N MET A 12 -2.37 -0.28 -5.46
CA MET A 12 -1.57 -0.23 -6.69
C MET A 12 -1.27 -1.66 -7.16
N THR A 13 -1.75 -2.00 -8.36
CA THR A 13 -1.32 -3.19 -9.10
C THR A 13 -0.26 -2.77 -10.11
N VAL A 14 0.91 -3.41 -10.08
CA VAL A 14 1.88 -3.24 -11.18
C VAL A 14 1.33 -3.96 -12.39
N LEU A 15 0.98 -3.20 -13.44
CA LEU A 15 0.43 -3.77 -14.67
C LEU A 15 1.51 -4.53 -15.45
N PRO A 16 1.17 -5.65 -16.13
CA PRO A 16 2.14 -6.46 -16.87
C PRO A 16 2.97 -5.68 -17.89
N GLU A 17 2.37 -4.67 -18.53
CA GLU A 17 3.02 -3.77 -19.49
C GLU A 17 4.27 -3.07 -18.95
N TYR A 18 4.35 -2.82 -17.64
CA TYR A 18 5.54 -2.28 -16.99
C TYR A 18 6.69 -3.30 -16.91
N THR A 19 6.38 -4.59 -16.93
CA THR A 19 7.35 -5.67 -16.76
C THR A 19 7.72 -6.40 -18.07
N THR A 20 6.96 -6.21 -19.14
CA THR A 20 7.11 -7.00 -20.38
C THR A 20 7.48 -6.18 -21.62
N THR A 21 7.46 -4.85 -21.56
CA THR A 21 7.81 -3.98 -22.70
C THR A 21 9.09 -3.19 -22.40
N ILE A 22 9.86 -2.82 -23.43
CA ILE A 22 11.09 -2.03 -23.26
C ILE A 22 10.78 -0.67 -22.62
N GLU A 23 9.70 0.00 -23.05
CA GLU A 23 9.24 1.27 -22.46
C GLU A 23 8.78 1.09 -21.01
N GLY A 24 8.07 0.00 -20.71
CA GLY A 24 7.65 -0.36 -19.36
C GLY A 24 8.83 -0.59 -18.42
N LEU A 25 9.82 -1.38 -18.87
CA LEU A 25 11.03 -1.67 -18.11
C LEU A 25 11.86 -0.42 -17.86
N ALA A 26 12.03 0.44 -18.88
CA ALA A 26 12.72 1.72 -18.72
C ALA A 26 12.02 2.63 -17.69
N ARG A 27 10.68 2.59 -17.65
CA ARG A 27 9.88 3.34 -16.68
C ARG A 27 9.97 2.76 -15.27
N LEU A 28 10.00 1.44 -15.10
CA LEU A 28 10.29 0.79 -13.82
C LEU A 28 11.68 1.14 -13.30
N GLN A 29 12.68 1.09 -14.17
CA GLN A 29 14.07 1.39 -13.81
C GLN A 29 14.23 2.85 -13.39
N LYS A 30 13.52 3.77 -14.05
CA LYS A 30 13.42 5.18 -13.62
C LYS A 30 12.74 5.30 -12.26
N LEU A 31 11.69 4.54 -11.96
CA LEU A 31 11.05 4.52 -10.65
C LEU A 31 11.99 4.01 -9.54
N GLN A 32 12.80 3.00 -9.83
CA GLN A 32 13.82 2.48 -8.91
C GLN A 32 14.95 3.47 -8.63
N SER A 33 15.19 4.42 -9.53
CA SER A 33 16.22 5.47 -9.36
C SER A 33 15.79 6.62 -8.45
N PHE A 34 14.50 6.70 -8.06
CA PHE A 34 14.08 7.71 -7.10
C PHE A 34 14.67 7.44 -5.72
N PRO A 35 15.14 8.48 -5.01
CA PRO A 35 15.65 8.31 -3.67
C PRO A 35 14.56 7.71 -2.78
N SER A 36 14.89 6.62 -2.08
CA SER A 36 14.04 6.06 -1.06
C SER A 36 13.75 7.15 -0.01
N VAL A 37 12.47 7.34 0.32
CA VAL A 37 12.09 8.25 1.41
C VAL A 37 12.80 7.79 2.69
N PRO A 38 13.55 8.65 3.40
CA PRO A 38 14.14 8.29 4.68
C PRO A 38 13.10 7.69 5.62
N GLY A 39 13.43 6.58 6.28
CA GLY A 39 12.47 5.84 7.12
C GLY A 39 11.49 4.96 6.36
N SER A 40 11.61 4.84 5.03
CA SER A 40 10.86 3.83 4.26
C SER A 40 11.43 2.43 4.48
N ARG A 41 10.54 1.46 4.72
CA ARG A 41 10.88 0.04 4.85
C ARG A 41 9.71 -0.84 4.48
N ALA A 42 9.98 -2.11 4.20
CA ALA A 42 8.93 -3.11 4.01
C ALA A 42 7.98 -3.15 5.21
N LEU A 43 6.68 -3.28 4.91
CA LEU A 43 5.62 -3.49 5.87
C LEU A 43 5.85 -4.82 6.60
N ARG A 44 5.88 -4.78 7.93
CA ARG A 44 5.95 -5.96 8.78
C ARG A 44 4.57 -6.29 9.31
N ARG A 45 4.33 -7.56 9.65
CA ARG A 45 3.06 -7.97 10.27
C ARG A 45 2.76 -7.22 11.57
N SER A 46 3.79 -6.82 12.32
CA SER A 46 3.66 -6.00 13.54
C SER A 46 3.10 -4.60 13.27
N ASP A 47 3.31 -4.05 12.08
CA ASP A 47 2.84 -2.70 11.74
C ASP A 47 1.33 -2.68 11.46
N MET A 48 0.72 -3.83 11.17
CA MET A 48 -0.71 -3.95 10.82
C MET A 48 -1.65 -3.45 11.91
N SER A 49 -1.22 -3.37 13.18
CA SER A 49 -2.02 -2.77 14.25
C SER A 49 -2.02 -1.25 14.22
N LEU A 50 -1.01 -0.62 13.59
CA LEU A 50 -0.86 0.83 13.50
C LEU A 50 -1.66 1.43 12.33
N LEU A 51 -1.95 0.63 11.30
CA LEU A 51 -2.61 1.12 10.08
C LEU A 51 -4.08 1.52 10.25
N PRO A 52 -4.94 0.79 11.00
CA PRO A 52 -6.32 1.20 11.22
C PRO A 52 -6.48 2.60 11.86
N PRO A 53 -5.82 2.92 12.99
CA PRO A 53 -5.93 4.24 13.58
C PRO A 53 -5.27 5.33 12.73
N PHE A 54 -4.18 5.02 12.02
CA PHE A 54 -3.54 5.95 11.09
C PHE A 54 -4.47 6.31 9.93
N TYR A 55 -5.08 5.31 9.27
CA TYR A 55 -6.06 5.52 8.21
C TYR A 55 -7.28 6.31 8.69
N GLY A 56 -7.81 5.94 9.85
CA GLY A 56 -8.94 6.63 10.48
C GLY A 56 -8.65 8.11 10.68
N THR A 57 -7.45 8.46 11.17
CA THR A 57 -7.04 9.86 11.35
C THR A 57 -6.81 10.58 10.02
N ALA A 58 -6.08 9.96 9.09
CA ALA A 58 -5.71 10.59 7.81
C ALA A 58 -6.91 10.90 6.92
N TYR A 59 -7.96 10.08 6.97
CA TYR A 59 -9.10 10.18 6.07
C TYR A 59 -10.44 10.48 6.76
N ARG A 60 -10.44 10.79 8.07
CA ARG A 60 -11.65 11.08 8.85
C ARG A 60 -12.58 12.07 8.15
N ASP A 61 -11.99 13.12 7.60
CA ASP A 61 -12.67 14.29 7.05
C ASP A 61 -12.67 14.31 5.52
N THR A 62 -12.22 13.23 4.86
CA THR A 62 -12.16 13.12 3.40
C THR A 62 -13.52 12.69 2.83
N PRO A 63 -14.23 13.54 2.07
CA PRO A 63 -15.50 13.16 1.46
C PRO A 63 -15.33 12.03 0.45
N GLY A 64 -16.26 11.07 0.45
CA GLY A 64 -16.26 9.95 -0.50
C GLY A 64 -15.23 8.85 -0.21
N ILE A 65 -14.45 8.94 0.88
CA ILE A 65 -13.53 7.87 1.26
C ILE A 65 -14.30 6.67 1.83
N THR A 66 -13.87 5.46 1.47
CA THR A 66 -14.45 4.23 2.04
C THR A 66 -13.95 4.02 3.46
N ARG A 67 -14.86 4.02 4.45
CA ARG A 67 -14.51 3.64 5.82
C ARG A 67 -14.11 2.16 5.86
N ARG A 68 -12.94 1.88 6.41
CA ARG A 68 -12.39 0.52 6.55
C ARG A 68 -12.68 -0.01 7.95
N ASP A 69 -13.51 -1.04 8.02
CA ASP A 69 -13.91 -1.67 9.28
C ASP A 69 -12.88 -2.72 9.77
N THR A 70 -13.12 -3.26 10.96
CA THR A 70 -12.25 -4.30 11.55
C THR A 70 -12.14 -5.55 10.67
N ALA A 71 -13.20 -5.88 9.91
CA ALA A 71 -13.20 -7.03 9.02
C ALA A 71 -12.20 -6.84 7.87
N HIS A 72 -12.18 -5.67 7.25
CA HIS A 72 -11.19 -5.32 6.23
C HIS A 72 -9.75 -5.46 6.73
N TRP A 73 -9.44 -4.89 7.90
CA TRP A 73 -8.09 -4.95 8.46
C TRP A 73 -7.68 -6.37 8.89
N ASN A 74 -8.63 -7.17 9.36
CA ASN A 74 -8.38 -8.57 9.70
C ASN A 74 -8.16 -9.44 8.45
N TRP A 75 -8.91 -9.19 7.38
CA TRP A 75 -8.70 -9.83 6.09
C TRP A 75 -7.30 -9.49 5.56
N LEU A 76 -6.94 -8.20 5.51
CA LEU A 76 -5.66 -7.74 4.98
C LEU A 76 -4.45 -8.29 5.75
N ARG A 77 -4.58 -8.53 7.06
CA ARG A 77 -3.52 -9.16 7.87
C ARG A 77 -3.25 -10.62 7.49
N ARG A 78 -4.27 -11.30 6.95
CA ARG A 78 -4.24 -12.74 6.65
C ARG A 78 -4.01 -13.04 5.18
N ASP A 79 -4.23 -12.06 4.31
CA ASP A 79 -4.14 -12.22 2.88
C ASP A 79 -2.67 -12.33 2.44
N PRO A 80 -2.24 -13.45 1.82
CA PRO A 80 -0.87 -13.64 1.39
C PRO A 80 -0.50 -12.83 0.14
N ASP A 81 -1.49 -12.28 -0.59
CA ASP A 81 -1.27 -11.59 -1.87
C ASP A 81 -0.93 -10.10 -1.67
N PHE A 82 -0.67 -9.68 -0.44
CA PHE A 82 -0.39 -8.28 -0.11
C PHE A 82 0.93 -8.10 0.62
N ASP A 83 1.75 -7.25 0.03
CA ASP A 83 2.89 -6.62 0.67
C ASP A 83 2.60 -5.13 0.87
N GLY A 84 3.57 -4.44 1.47
CA GLY A 84 3.53 -3.00 1.49
C GLY A 84 4.86 -2.37 1.89
N VAL A 85 4.84 -1.06 1.89
CA VAL A 85 5.91 -0.22 2.41
C VAL A 85 5.29 0.67 3.47
N VAL A 86 6.00 0.85 4.57
CA VAL A 86 5.69 1.85 5.59
C VAL A 86 6.78 2.90 5.59
N ILE A 87 6.40 4.13 5.94
CA ILE A 87 7.30 5.26 6.16
C ILE A 87 7.19 5.60 7.64
N THR A 88 8.32 5.57 8.33
CA THR A 88 8.40 5.89 9.76
C THR A 88 9.22 7.15 9.98
N ASP A 89 8.76 7.99 10.90
CA ASP A 89 9.54 9.11 11.46
C ASP A 89 9.82 8.80 12.94
N GLY A 90 11.04 8.33 13.22
CA GLY A 90 11.36 7.69 14.50
C GLY A 90 10.50 6.45 14.76
N ASP A 91 9.79 6.44 15.88
CA ASP A 91 8.86 5.37 16.26
C ASP A 91 7.44 5.54 15.70
N ASN A 92 7.17 6.66 15.01
CA ASN A 92 5.84 6.98 14.50
C ASN A 92 5.66 6.52 13.06
N LEU A 93 4.46 6.01 12.75
CA LEU A 93 4.04 5.77 11.38
C LEU A 93 3.64 7.09 10.73
N SER A 94 4.28 7.42 9.62
CA SER A 94 4.08 8.68 8.87
C SER A 94 3.42 8.44 7.52
N GLY A 95 3.42 7.20 7.02
CA GLY A 95 2.74 6.82 5.79
C GLY A 95 2.82 5.33 5.54
N TYR A 96 1.96 4.82 4.66
CA TYR A 96 2.05 3.45 4.17
C TYR A 96 1.47 3.34 2.76
N ALA A 97 1.92 2.32 2.04
CA ALA A 97 1.36 1.91 0.76
C ALA A 97 1.25 0.39 0.72
N PHE A 98 0.14 -0.12 0.19
CA PHE A 98 -0.03 -1.55 -0.05
C PHE A 98 0.23 -1.88 -1.50
N THR A 99 0.88 -3.00 -1.74
CA THR A 99 1.20 -3.52 -3.06
C THR A 99 0.67 -4.94 -3.15
N ARG A 100 0.02 -5.28 -4.26
CA ARG A 100 -0.40 -6.66 -4.51
C ARG A 100 0.77 -7.44 -5.11
N ILE A 101 1.06 -8.60 -4.54
CA ILE A 101 2.03 -9.57 -5.06
C ILE A 101 1.20 -10.63 -5.78
N LYS A 102 1.34 -10.74 -7.10
CA LYS A 102 0.69 -11.81 -7.87
C LYS A 102 1.48 -13.10 -7.77
#